data_AF-A0A926TIK2-F1
#
_entry.id   AF-A0A926TIK2-F1
#
_cell.length_a   1.000
_cell.length_b   1.000
_cell.length_c   1.000
_cell.angle_alpha   90.00
_cell.angle_beta   90.00
_cell.angle_gamma   90.00
#
_symmetry.space_group_name_H-M   'P 1'
#
loop_
_entity.id
_entity.type
_entity.pdbx_description
1 polymer ?
#
loop_
_entity_poly.entity_id
_entity_poly.type
_entity_poly.pdbx_seq_one_letter_code
_entity_poly.pdbx_strand_id
1 'polypeptide(L)'
;MRLENWQAVQHLLVCTDEATTVDLEPAIVRLRQEFPNLEMTLLTWAHQTDFDTVAQRFQMHHLNWTEDPDLRLVEALRDRQFDAAIILTAAGRSPYALAYLCYLAGIPIRLGQSCEFGGGVLSSCVAPAIDPLPAIDYQLRLLESAGFPCRNFEF
;
A
#
# COMPACT_ATOMS: atom_id res chain seq x y z
N MET A 1 5.39 -13.08 14.78
CA MET A 1 4.71 -11.89 15.31
C MET A 1 3.50 -11.67 14.43
N ARG A 2 2.28 -11.83 14.96
CA ARG A 2 1.06 -11.63 14.15
C ARG A 2 0.87 -10.11 14.06
N LEU A 3 1.20 -9.53 12.92
CA LEU A 3 1.13 -8.09 12.70
C LEU A 3 -0.34 -7.66 12.78
N GLU A 4 -0.70 -6.91 13.82
CA GLU A 4 -1.89 -6.04 13.95
C GLU A 4 -3.29 -6.71 13.79
N ASN A 5 -4.30 -6.09 14.39
CA ASN A 5 -5.68 -6.60 14.41
C ASN A 5 -6.42 -6.30 13.09
N TRP A 6 -5.95 -6.85 11.97
CA TRP A 6 -6.55 -6.67 10.64
C TRP A 6 -8.03 -7.04 10.56
N GLN A 7 -8.54 -7.82 11.51
CA GLN A 7 -9.96 -8.18 11.62
C GLN A 7 -10.87 -6.97 11.88
N ALA A 8 -10.33 -5.86 12.41
CA ALA A 8 -11.08 -4.64 12.70
C ALA A 8 -11.03 -3.61 11.56
N VAL A 9 -10.23 -3.84 10.51
CA VAL A 9 -10.04 -2.90 9.39
C VAL A 9 -11.26 -2.94 8.48
N GLN A 10 -11.88 -1.78 8.25
CA GLN A 10 -13.06 -1.60 7.39
C GLN A 10 -12.75 -0.75 6.16
N HIS A 11 -11.93 0.30 6.33
CA HIS A 11 -11.49 1.18 5.26
C HIS A 11 -9.99 1.03 5.04
N LEU A 12 -9.60 0.47 3.91
CA LEU A 12 -8.22 0.25 3.51
C LEU A 12 -7.83 1.20 2.37
N LEU A 13 -6.72 1.90 2.57
CA LEU A 13 -6.00 2.59 1.51
C LEU A 13 -4.91 1.68 0.93
N VAL A 14 -4.85 1.53 -0.39
CA VAL A 14 -3.72 0.91 -1.07
C VAL A 14 -2.98 2.01 -1.82
N CYS A 15 -1.72 2.23 -1.51
CA CYS A 15 -0.89 3.25 -2.15
C CYS A 15 0.05 2.57 -3.13
N THR A 16 0.13 3.08 -4.36
CA THR A 16 1.05 2.59 -5.39
C THR A 16 2.03 3.68 -5.79
N ASP A 17 3.28 3.29 -6.07
CA ASP A 17 4.22 4.15 -6.80
C ASP A 17 4.12 3.86 -8.30
N GLU A 18 5.19 4.09 -9.06
CA GLU A 18 5.30 3.80 -10.50
C GLU A 18 5.28 2.29 -10.85
N ALA A 19 5.10 1.37 -9.90
CA ALA A 19 4.90 -0.05 -10.17
C ALA A 19 3.80 -0.30 -11.21
N THR A 20 3.99 -1.30 -12.07
CA THR A 20 3.05 -1.56 -13.16
C THR A 20 1.79 -2.25 -12.65
N THR A 21 0.67 -2.06 -13.35
CA THR A 21 -0.59 -2.76 -13.05
C THR A 21 -0.40 -4.27 -12.99
N VAL A 22 0.40 -4.86 -13.88
CA VAL A 22 0.68 -6.30 -13.93
C VAL A 22 1.35 -6.80 -12.65
N ASP A 23 2.26 -6.01 -12.09
CA ASP A 23 2.97 -6.37 -10.86
C ASP A 23 2.06 -6.28 -9.63
N LEU A 24 1.10 -5.35 -9.66
CA LEU A 24 0.23 -5.00 -8.53
C LEU A 24 -1.09 -5.79 -8.51
N GLU A 25 -1.61 -6.16 -9.68
CA GLU A 25 -2.91 -6.81 -9.83
C GLU A 25 -3.06 -8.07 -8.96
N PRO A 26 -2.10 -9.02 -8.92
CA PRO A 26 -2.23 -10.22 -8.10
C PRO A 26 -2.39 -9.89 -6.60
N ALA A 27 -1.68 -8.87 -6.09
CA ALA A 27 -1.79 -8.44 -4.70
C ALA A 27 -3.16 -7.80 -4.41
N ILE A 28 -3.67 -6.97 -5.32
CA ILE A 28 -4.98 -6.32 -5.19
C ILE A 28 -6.11 -7.37 -5.25
N VAL A 29 -6.05 -8.29 -6.22
CA VAL A 29 -7.00 -9.41 -6.33
C VAL A 29 -6.99 -10.24 -5.06
N ARG A 30 -5.81 -10.53 -4.50
CA ARG A 30 -5.68 -11.28 -3.25
C ARG A 30 -6.36 -10.59 -2.08
N LEU A 31 -6.11 -9.29 -1.89
CA LEU A 31 -6.76 -8.50 -0.84
C LEU A 31 -8.29 -8.52 -0.97
N ARG A 32 -8.81 -8.41 -2.20
CA ARG A 32 -10.26 -8.45 -2.46
C ARG A 32 -10.87 -9.82 -2.17
N GLN A 33 -10.16 -10.91 -2.48
CA GLN A 33 -10.62 -12.27 -2.19
C GLN A 33 -10.67 -12.56 -0.69
N GLU A 34 -9.66 -12.13 0.07
CA GLU A 34 -9.60 -12.36 1.52
C GLU A 34 -10.56 -11.44 2.29
N PHE A 35 -10.80 -10.22 1.79
CA PHE A 35 -11.70 -9.25 2.41
C PHE A 35 -12.73 -8.70 1.42
N PRO A 36 -13.76 -9.49 1.06
CA PRO A 36 -14.75 -9.08 0.07
C PRO A 36 -15.59 -7.87 0.50
N ASN A 37 -15.74 -7.67 1.81
CA ASN A 37 -16.52 -6.56 2.39
C ASN A 37 -15.68 -5.34 2.77
N LEU A 38 -14.35 -5.40 2.56
CA LEU A 38 -13.46 -4.30 2.90
C LEU A 38 -13.60 -3.18 1.86
N GLU A 39 -13.88 -1.97 2.33
CA GLU A 39 -13.87 -0.80 1.47
C GLU A 39 -12.42 -0.46 1.14
N MET A 40 -12.05 -0.67 -0.11
CA MET A 40 -10.68 -0.50 -0.58
C MET A 40 -10.64 0.68 -1.54
N THR A 41 -9.78 1.64 -1.23
CA THR A 41 -9.48 2.81 -2.06
C THR A 41 -8.04 2.71 -2.56
N LEU A 42 -7.82 3.06 -3.82
CA LEU A 42 -6.48 3.08 -4.40
C LEU A 42 -5.98 4.52 -4.54
N LEU A 43 -4.80 4.79 -4.00
CA LEU A 43 -4.04 6.01 -4.25
C LEU A 43 -2.99 5.69 -5.31
N THR A 44 -3.24 6.11 -6.54
CA THR A 44 -2.35 5.86 -7.68
C THR A 44 -1.59 7.11 -8.10
N TRP A 45 -0.45 6.88 -8.74
CA TRP A 45 0.17 7.89 -9.57
C TRP A 45 -0.70 8.17 -10.82
N ALA A 46 -0.86 9.44 -11.21
CA ALA A 46 -1.86 9.91 -12.20
C ALA A 46 -1.82 9.25 -13.60
N HIS A 47 -0.82 8.42 -13.91
CA HIS A 47 -0.68 7.73 -15.20
C HIS A 47 -1.20 6.28 -15.17
N GLN A 48 -1.54 5.73 -14.00
CA GLN A 48 -2.09 4.38 -13.85
C GLN A 48 -3.62 4.44 -13.89
N THR A 49 -4.21 3.94 -14.99
CA THR A 49 -5.67 4.04 -15.24
C THR A 49 -6.44 2.73 -15.06
N ASP A 50 -5.77 1.58 -15.03
CA ASP A 50 -6.43 0.29 -15.35
C ASP A 50 -6.48 -0.68 -14.15
N PHE A 51 -7.19 -0.32 -13.08
CA PHE A 51 -7.53 -1.27 -11.99
C PHE A 51 -9.05 -1.45 -11.88
N ASP A 52 -9.65 -2.28 -12.74
CA ASP A 52 -11.11 -2.48 -12.80
C ASP A 52 -11.73 -2.97 -11.48
N THR A 53 -10.93 -3.52 -10.56
CA THR A 53 -11.35 -4.10 -9.29
C THR A 53 -11.46 -3.11 -8.12
N VAL A 54 -11.20 -1.81 -8.34
CA VAL A 54 -11.25 -0.79 -7.28
C VAL A 54 -12.25 0.33 -7.57
N ALA A 55 -13.16 0.55 -6.62
CA ALA A 55 -14.30 1.46 -6.74
C ALA A 55 -13.97 2.94 -6.53
N GLN A 56 -12.95 3.28 -5.73
CA GLN A 56 -12.58 4.65 -5.41
C GLN A 56 -11.08 4.89 -5.63
N ARG A 57 -10.74 6.05 -6.22
CA ARG A 57 -9.37 6.39 -6.60
C ARG A 57 -9.04 7.83 -6.23
N PHE A 58 -7.85 8.03 -5.67
CA PHE A 58 -7.19 9.33 -5.58
C PHE A 58 -6.01 9.33 -6.54
N GLN A 59 -5.88 10.37 -7.37
CA GLN A 59 -4.75 10.53 -8.26
C GLN A 59 -3.76 11.52 -7.65
N MET A 60 -2.50 11.09 -7.54
CA MET A 60 -1.39 11.97 -7.16
C MET A 60 -0.82 12.63 -8.41
N HIS A 61 -0.87 13.95 -8.48
CA HIS A 61 -0.35 14.70 -9.62
C HIS A 61 1.13 15.12 -9.45
N HIS A 62 1.61 15.30 -8.22
CA HIS A 62 3.01 15.65 -7.93
C HIS A 62 3.44 15.15 -6.54
N LEU A 63 4.53 14.39 -6.47
CA LEU A 63 5.32 14.20 -5.24
C LEU A 63 6.67 14.88 -5.43
N ASN A 64 6.68 16.20 -5.50
CA ASN A 64 7.93 16.95 -5.43
C ASN A 64 8.28 17.09 -3.95
N TRP A 65 9.05 16.13 -3.39
CA TRP A 65 9.40 16.08 -1.96
C TRP A 65 10.17 17.31 -1.43
N THR A 66 10.52 18.24 -2.33
CA THR A 66 11.08 19.56 -2.03
C THR A 66 10.02 20.62 -1.71
N GLU A 67 8.75 20.35 -2.01
CA GLU A 67 7.59 21.18 -1.66
C GLU A 67 6.73 20.47 -0.60
N ASP A 68 5.98 21.24 0.19
CA ASP A 68 5.11 20.70 1.23
C ASP A 68 4.17 19.63 0.64
N PRO A 69 3.91 18.52 1.37
CA PRO A 69 2.98 17.49 0.92
C PRO A 69 1.65 18.15 0.57
N ASP A 70 1.01 17.69 -0.52
CA ASP A 70 -0.26 18.25 -1.00
C ASP A 70 -1.30 18.21 0.13
N LEU A 71 -1.46 19.34 0.82
CA LEU A 71 -2.28 19.44 2.02
C LEU A 71 -3.73 19.09 1.72
N ARG A 72 -4.19 19.34 0.48
CA ARG A 72 -5.54 18.98 0.05
C ARG A 72 -5.70 17.46 -0.03
N LEU A 73 -4.68 16.76 -0.51
CA LEU A 73 -4.69 15.30 -0.53
C LEU A 73 -4.63 14.74 0.89
N VAL A 74 -3.80 15.31 1.77
CA VAL A 74 -3.74 14.90 3.18
C VAL A 74 -5.10 15.09 3.87
N GLU A 75 -5.77 16.22 3.67
CA GLU A 75 -7.11 16.49 4.19
C GLU A 75 -8.14 15.52 3.61
N ALA A 76 -8.14 15.30 2.29
CA ALA A 76 -9.07 14.38 1.64
C ALA A 76 -8.92 12.93 2.14
N LEU A 77 -7.68 12.48 2.40
CA LEU A 77 -7.43 11.15 2.97
C LEU A 77 -7.81 11.07 4.45
N ARG A 78 -7.59 12.16 5.22
CA ARG A 78 -8.00 12.24 6.62
C ARG A 78 -9.52 12.13 6.77
N ASP A 79 -10.27 12.82 5.91
CA ASP A 79 -11.74 12.82 5.92
C ASP A 79 -12.33 11.43 5.60
N ARG A 80 -11.57 10.56 4.93
CA ARG A 80 -11.95 9.18 4.64
C ARG A 80 -11.79 8.21 5.81
N GLN A 81 -11.06 8.61 6.87
CA GLN A 81 -10.90 7.81 8.09
C GLN A 81 -10.43 6.37 7.82
N PHE A 82 -9.38 6.22 7.01
CA PHE A 82 -8.79 4.90 6.76
C PHE A 82 -8.24 4.27 8.03
N ASP A 83 -8.54 2.99 8.24
CA ASP A 83 -8.02 2.21 9.36
C ASP A 83 -6.59 1.73 9.08
N ALA A 84 -6.27 1.51 7.81
CA ALA A 84 -4.97 1.01 7.38
C ALA A 84 -4.57 1.53 5.99
N ALA A 85 -3.27 1.57 5.75
CA ALA A 85 -2.65 1.77 4.46
C ALA A 85 -1.65 0.64 4.16
N ILE A 86 -1.76 0.04 2.97
CA ILE A 86 -0.75 -0.87 2.41
C ILE A 86 -0.03 -0.14 1.28
N ILE A 87 1.30 -0.08 1.36
CA ILE A 87 2.14 0.67 0.45
C ILE A 87 2.89 -0.30 -0.45
N LEU A 88 2.44 -0.38 -1.70
CA LEU A 88 2.97 -1.25 -2.74
C LEU A 88 3.89 -0.44 -3.65
N THR A 89 5.18 -0.43 -3.33
CA THR A 89 6.20 0.18 -4.20
C THR A 89 6.91 -0.88 -5.04
N ALA A 90 7.46 -0.47 -6.19
CA ALA A 90 8.35 -1.35 -6.95
C ALA A 90 9.60 -1.73 -6.13
N ALA A 91 10.19 -2.88 -6.43
CA ALA A 91 11.38 -3.36 -5.72
C ALA A 91 12.52 -2.33 -5.76
N GLY A 92 13.09 -2.03 -4.60
CA GLY A 92 14.16 -1.03 -4.45
C GLY A 92 13.69 0.43 -4.42
N ARG A 93 12.39 0.70 -4.51
CA ARG A 93 11.82 2.05 -4.32
C ARG A 93 11.39 2.24 -2.87
N SER A 94 11.66 3.44 -2.35
CA SER A 94 11.35 3.80 -0.97
C SER A 94 9.84 3.97 -0.76
N PRO A 95 9.23 3.31 0.24
CA PRO A 95 7.82 3.50 0.57
C PRO A 95 7.57 4.74 1.46
N TYR A 96 8.62 5.33 2.04
CA TYR A 96 8.50 6.28 3.14
C TYR A 96 7.84 7.59 2.75
N ALA A 97 8.01 7.96 1.49
CA ALA A 97 7.23 8.96 0.79
C ALA A 97 5.71 8.81 1.05
N LEU A 98 5.13 7.73 0.53
CA LEU A 98 3.70 7.44 0.64
C LEU A 98 3.28 7.18 2.09
N ALA A 99 4.16 6.55 2.87
CA ALA A 99 3.95 6.31 4.29
C ALA A 99 3.84 7.62 5.09
N TYR A 100 4.64 8.63 4.75
CA TYR A 100 4.63 9.93 5.41
C TYR A 100 3.34 10.69 5.11
N LEU A 101 2.86 10.62 3.87
CA LEU A 101 1.56 11.16 3.49
C LEU A 101 0.42 10.48 4.28
N CYS A 102 0.46 9.15 4.41
CA CYS A 102 -0.51 8.40 5.24
C CYS A 102 -0.42 8.75 6.73
N TYR A 103 0.80 8.97 7.23
CA TYR A 103 1.05 9.40 8.60
C TYR A 103 0.43 10.78 8.87
N LEU A 104 0.62 11.74 7.98
CA LEU A 104 0.02 13.07 8.08
C LEU A 104 -1.51 13.02 8.01
N ALA A 105 -2.08 12.10 7.21
CA ALA A 105 -3.52 11.86 7.15
C ALA A 105 -4.08 11.20 8.43
N GLY A 106 -3.22 10.74 9.35
CA GLY A 106 -3.62 10.13 10.61
C GLY A 106 -3.98 8.64 10.52
N ILE A 107 -3.60 7.97 9.44
CA ILE A 107 -3.90 6.54 9.22
C ILE A 107 -3.05 5.71 10.18
N PRO A 108 -3.63 4.91 11.09
CA PRO A 108 -2.89 4.34 12.21
C PRO A 108 -2.01 3.16 11.80
N ILE A 109 -2.48 2.28 10.90
CA ILE A 109 -1.73 1.16 10.35
C ILE A 109 -1.13 1.57 9.00
N ARG A 110 0.19 1.47 8.84
CA ARG A 110 0.93 1.85 7.63
C ARG A 110 1.96 0.76 7.36
N LEU A 111 1.57 -0.20 6.51
CA LEU A 111 2.35 -1.37 6.14
C LEU A 111 3.15 -1.09 4.87
N GLY A 112 4.43 -1.43 4.88
CA GLY A 112 5.29 -1.34 3.69
C GLY A 112 6.54 -2.21 3.80
N GLN A 113 7.27 -2.31 2.70
CA GLN A 113 8.51 -3.06 2.62
C GLN A 113 9.70 -2.13 2.41
N SER A 114 10.74 -2.21 3.25
CA SER A 114 11.96 -1.40 3.06
C SER A 114 13.18 -2.02 3.74
N CYS A 115 14.36 -1.75 3.18
CA CYS A 115 15.66 -1.97 3.82
C CYS A 115 16.21 -0.70 4.49
N GLU A 116 15.54 0.45 4.31
CA GLU A 116 15.97 1.74 4.84
C GLU A 116 15.37 1.96 6.24
N PHE A 117 16.05 2.77 7.04
CA PHE A 117 15.51 3.26 8.31
C PHE A 117 14.65 4.51 8.08
N GLY A 118 13.35 4.42 8.34
CA GLY A 118 12.43 5.57 8.31
C GLY A 118 11.59 5.74 9.58
N GLY A 119 12.09 5.22 10.72
CA GLY A 119 11.47 5.39 12.03
C GLY A 119 10.03 4.88 12.10
N GLY A 120 9.14 5.62 12.76
CA GLY A 120 7.72 5.26 12.95
C GLY A 120 6.81 5.67 11.79
N VAL A 121 7.35 6.13 10.66
CA VAL A 121 6.55 6.54 9.50
C VAL A 121 5.83 5.34 8.91
N LEU A 122 6.49 4.18 8.79
CA LEU A 122 5.78 2.90 8.72
C LEU A 122 5.45 2.46 10.15
N SER A 123 4.20 2.06 10.40
CA SER A 123 3.86 1.42 11.68
C SER A 123 4.32 -0.05 11.69
N SER A 124 4.35 -0.65 10.50
CA SER A 124 4.73 -2.03 10.26
C SER A 124 5.63 -2.10 9.03
N CYS A 125 6.92 -2.34 9.27
CA CYS A 125 7.92 -2.46 8.21
C CYS A 125 8.32 -3.92 8.05
N VAL A 126 8.16 -4.43 6.83
CA VAL A 126 8.61 -5.76 6.44
C VAL A 126 9.96 -5.63 5.73
N ALA A 127 10.91 -6.48 6.09
CA ALA A 127 12.17 -6.54 5.35
C ALA A 127 11.93 -7.26 4.01
N PRO A 128 12.43 -6.71 2.88
CA PRO A 128 12.41 -7.42 1.60
C PRO A 128 13.18 -8.74 1.66
N ALA A 129 12.91 -9.62 0.70
CA ALA A 129 13.73 -10.81 0.50
C ALA A 129 15.21 -10.43 0.31
N ILE A 130 16.10 -11.29 0.80
CA ILE A 130 17.56 -11.12 0.61
C ILE A 130 17.89 -11.25 -0.88
N ASP A 131 17.29 -12.22 -1.54
CA ASP A 131 17.45 -12.43 -2.99
C ASP A 131 16.39 -11.66 -3.77
N PRO A 132 16.73 -11.13 -4.97
CA PRO A 132 15.75 -10.48 -5.83
C PRO A 132 14.60 -11.42 -6.15
N LEU A 133 13.38 -10.97 -5.89
CA LEU A 133 12.17 -11.65 -6.29
C LEU A 133 11.62 -11.09 -7.59
N PRO A 134 10.88 -11.88 -8.37
CA PRO A 134 9.96 -11.34 -9.37
C PRO A 134 9.05 -10.27 -8.76
N ALA A 135 8.69 -9.26 -9.55
CA ALA A 135 7.94 -8.10 -9.07
C ALA A 135 6.58 -8.49 -8.44
N ILE A 136 5.89 -9.48 -8.99
CA ILE A 136 4.65 -10.04 -8.42
C ILE A 136 4.90 -10.66 -7.04
N ASP A 137 5.91 -11.52 -6.92
CA ASP A 137 6.25 -12.19 -5.66
C ASP A 137 6.71 -11.20 -4.58
N TYR A 138 7.34 -10.10 -5.01
CA TYR A 138 7.71 -9.00 -4.13
C TYR A 138 6.47 -8.37 -3.47
N GLN A 139 5.39 -8.13 -4.23
CA GLN A 139 4.15 -7.58 -3.68
C GLN A 139 3.42 -8.59 -2.79
N LEU A 140 3.34 -9.86 -3.21
CA LEU A 140 2.67 -10.91 -2.45
C LEU A 140 3.35 -11.20 -1.11
N ARG A 141 4.68 -11.15 -1.05
CA ARG A 141 5.43 -11.31 0.19
C ARG A 141 5.04 -10.30 1.27
N LEU A 142 4.82 -9.04 0.89
CA LEU A 142 4.39 -8.01 1.84
C LEU A 142 3.06 -8.43 2.49
N LEU A 143 2.14 -8.95 1.68
CA LEU A 143 0.85 -9.42 2.16
C LEU A 143 0.98 -10.65 3.06
N GLU A 144 1.77 -11.63 2.66
CA GLU A 144 2.05 -12.83 3.48
C GLU A 144 2.63 -12.47 4.84
N SER A 145 3.55 -11.51 4.86
CA SER A 145 4.22 -11.06 6.08
C SER A 145 3.25 -10.39 7.06
N ALA A 146 2.24 -9.69 6.53
CA ALA A 146 1.14 -9.12 7.31
C ALA A 146 0.14 -10.17 7.83
N GLY A 147 0.32 -11.44 7.48
CA GLY A 147 -0.54 -12.53 7.91
C GLY A 147 -1.77 -12.73 7.03
N PHE A 148 -1.80 -12.13 5.84
CA PHE A 148 -2.75 -12.52 4.81
C PHE A 148 -2.28 -13.86 4.25
N PRO A 149 -3.08 -14.95 4.34
CA PRO A 149 -2.66 -16.19 3.72
C PRO A 149 -2.47 -15.90 2.23
N CYS A 150 -1.40 -16.37 1.61
CA CYS A 150 -1.30 -16.50 0.15
C CYS A 150 -1.24 -18.00 -0.12
N ARG A 151 -2.27 -18.56 -0.76
CA ARG A 151 -2.17 -19.90 -1.32
C ARG A 151 -1.45 -19.77 -2.66
N ASN A 152 -0.48 -20.63 -2.91
CA ASN A 152 0.23 -20.71 -4.19
C ASN A 152 -0.77 -20.75 -5.34
N PHE A 153 -0.71 -19.77 -6.24
CA PHE A 153 -1.33 -19.87 -7.54
C PHE A 153 -0.26 -20.34 -8.52
N GLU A 154 -0.50 -21.49 -9.15
CA GLU A 154 0.18 -21.84 -10.39
C GLU A 154 -0.44 -20.94 -11.47
N PHE A 155 0.39 -20.06 -12.07
CA PHE A 155 0.01 -19.25 -13.23
C PHE A 155 0.02 -20.11 -14.51
#